data_AF-A0A521ZV54-F1
#
_entry.id   AF-A0A521ZV54-F1
#
_cell.length_a   1.000
_cell.length_b   1.000
_cell.length_c   1.000
_cell.angle_alpha   90.00
_cell.angle_beta   90.00
_cell.angle_gamma   90.00
#
_symmetry.space_group_name_H-M   'P 1'
#
loop_
_entity.id
_entity.type
_entity.pdbx_description
1 polymer ?
#
loop_
_entity_poly.entity_id
_entity_poly.type
_entity_poly.pdbx_seq_one_letter_code
_entity_poly.pdbx_strand_id
1 'polypeptide(L)' 'VNLNFVAFSHYLGDMDGQVFVFFILTVAAAESAIGLAILVTLFRNRQSINVDELDTLKG' A
#
# COMPACT_ATOMS: atom_id res chain seq x y z
N VAL A 1 7.03 10.79 -0.58
CA VAL A 1 7.03 10.83 0.91
C VAL A 1 8.32 10.26 1.50
N ASN A 2 8.70 9.01 1.21
CA ASN A 2 9.93 8.40 1.74
C ASN A 2 11.20 9.19 1.39
N LEU A 3 11.29 9.74 0.18
CA LEU A 3 12.42 10.58 -0.22
C LEU A 3 12.60 11.82 0.67
N ASN A 4 11.50 12.44 1.14
CA ASN A 4 11.59 13.58 2.05
C ASN A 4 12.14 13.14 3.41
N PHE A 5 11.70 11.99 3.93
CA PHE A 5 12.23 11.45 5.19
C PHE A 5 13.74 11.17 5.12
N VAL A 6 14.23 10.61 4.01
CA VAL A 6 15.67 10.40 3.79
C VAL A 6 16.41 11.74 3.64
N ALA A 7 15.85 12.70 2.91
CA ALA A 7 16.47 14.01 2.70
C ALA A 7 16.59 14.81 4.00
N PHE A 8 15.54 14.83 4.84
CA PHE A 8 15.58 15.49 6.15
C PHE A 8 16.46 14.75 7.14
N SER A 9 16.40 13.41 7.17
CA SER A 9 17.33 12.58 7.95
C SER A 9 18.79 12.92 7.64
N HIS A 10 19.14 13.04 6.36
CA HIS A 10 20.48 13.42 5.95
C HIS A 10 20.83 14.87 6.32
N TYR A 11 19.90 15.81 6.10
CA TYR A 11 20.12 17.23 6.36
C TYR A 11 20.27 17.56 7.85
N LEU A 12 19.50 16.92 8.72
CA LEU A 12 19.57 17.11 10.18
C LEU A 12 20.59 16.18 10.85
N GLY A 13 21.17 15.21 10.13
CA GLY A 13 22.09 14.23 10.69
C GLY A 13 21.42 13.23 11.64
N ASP A 14 20.12 13.00 11.47
CA ASP A 14 19.28 12.18 12.35
C ASP A 14 18.86 10.88 11.63
N MET A 15 19.04 9.73 12.27
CA MET A 15 18.71 8.42 11.68
C MET A 15 17.21 8.07 11.74
N ASP A 16 16.41 8.80 12.50
CA ASP A 16 14.98 8.50 12.69
C ASP A 16 14.20 8.46 11.37
N GLY A 17 14.51 9.39 10.45
CA GLY A 17 13.88 9.40 9.13
C GLY A 17 14.18 8.14 8.29
N GLN A 18 15.36 7.53 8.44
CA GLN A 18 15.66 6.26 7.76
C GLN A 18 14.85 5.09 8.35
N VAL A 19 14.67 5.06 9.67
CA VAL A 19 13.88 4.02 10.36
C VAL A 19 12.41 4.09 9.90
N PHE A 20 11.83 5.28 9.80
CA PHE A 20 10.48 5.47 9.30
C PHE A 20 10.31 5.01 7.85
N VAL A 21 11.30 5.24 6.99
CA VAL A 21 11.26 4.74 5.60
C VAL A 21 11.14 3.22 5.55
N PHE A 22 11.89 2.48 6.38
CA PHE A 22 11.78 1.03 6.42
C PHE A 22 10.39 0.57 6.85
N PHE A 23 9.81 1.19 7.88
CA PHE A 23 8.44 0.89 8.32
C PHE A 23 7.41 1.13 7.19
N ILE A 24 7.49 2.27 6.52
CA ILE A 24 6.57 2.60 5.42
C ILE A 24 6.72 1.58 4.28
N LEU A 25 7.94 1.18 3.92
CA LEU A 25 8.17 0.18 2.88
C LEU A 25 7.60 -1.19 3.27
N THR A 26 7.76 -1.60 4.53
CA THR A 26 7.20 -2.88 5.03
C THR A 26 5.68 -2.87 5.01
N VAL A 27 5.05 -1.79 5.49
CA VAL A 27 3.59 -1.65 5.48
C VAL A 27 3.07 -1.62 4.05
N ALA A 28 3.67 -0.82 3.17
CA ALA A 28 3.29 -0.74 1.76
C ALA A 28 3.40 -2.09 1.03
N ALA A 29 4.44 -2.87 1.33
CA ALA A 29 4.58 -4.22 0.80
C ALA A 29 3.46 -5.15 1.28
N ALA A 30 3.12 -5.10 2.57
CA ALA A 30 2.03 -5.90 3.15
C ALA A 30 0.65 -5.50 2.57
N GLU A 31 0.35 -4.21 2.50
CA GLU A 31 -0.89 -3.68 1.92
C GLU A 31 -1.04 -4.08 0.45
N SER A 32 0.05 -3.97 -0.33
CA SER A 32 0.04 -4.33 -1.76
C SER A 32 -0.20 -5.84 -1.95
N ALA A 33 0.41 -6.68 -1.11
CA ALA A 33 0.20 -8.13 -1.16
C ALA A 33 -1.26 -8.51 -0.85
N ILE A 34 -1.85 -7.90 0.19
CA ILE A 34 -3.24 -8.13 0.56
C ILE A 34 -4.19 -7.62 -0.53
N GLY A 35 -3.98 -6.40 -1.02
CA GLY A 35 -4.78 -5.81 -2.09
C GLY A 35 -4.78 -6.65 -3.36
N LEU A 36 -3.62 -7.16 -3.77
CA LEU A 36 -3.50 -8.07 -4.91
C LEU A 36 -4.23 -9.40 -4.66
N ALA A 37 -4.09 -10.00 -3.48
CA ALA A 37 -4.78 -11.23 -3.14
C ALA A 37 -6.31 -11.09 -3.23
N ILE A 38 -6.85 -9.96 -2.75
CA ILE A 38 -8.27 -9.62 -2.88
C ILE A 38 -8.65 -9.48 -4.35
N LEU A 39 -7.90 -8.71 -5.13
CA LEU A 39 -8.18 -8.50 -6.56
C LEU A 39 -8.15 -9.79 -7.37
N VAL A 40 -7.18 -10.68 -7.13
CA VAL A 40 -7.09 -11.98 -7.80
C VAL A 40 -8.29 -12.85 -7.43
N THR A 41 -8.69 -12.86 -6.16
CA THR A 41 -9.85 -13.63 -5.70
C THR A 41 -11.15 -13.11 -6.31
N LEU A 42 -11.30 -11.78 -6.38
CA LEU A 42 -12.44 -11.13 -7.00
C LEU A 42 -12.53 -11.45 -8.50
N PHE A 43 -11.41 -11.28 -9.22
CA PHE A 43 -11.34 -11.55 -10.64
C PHE A 43 -11.65 -13.02 -10.96
N ARG A 44 -11.20 -13.95 -10.12
CA ARG A 44 -11.52 -15.38 -10.28
C ARG A 44 -13.03 -15.66 -10.21
N ASN A 45 -13.77 -14.88 -9.43
CA ASN A 45 -15.21 -15.08 -9.24
C ASN A 45 -16.08 -14.29 -10.23
N ARG A 46 -15.60 -13.11 -10.69
CA ARG A 46 -16.40 -12.16 -11.48
C ARG A 46 -15.87 -11.94 -12.91
N GLN A 47 -14.67 -12.43 -13.23
CA GLN A 47 -13.93 -12.19 -14.49
C GLN A 47 -13.78 -10.70 -14.88
N SER A 48 -14.01 -9.80 -13.93
CA SER A 48 -13.98 -8.35 -14.08
C SER A 48 -13.32 -7.74 -12.85
N ILE A 49 -12.58 -6.64 -13.06
CA ILE A 49 -12.00 -5.82 -12.00
C ILE A 49 -12.72 -4.48 -11.85
N ASN A 50 -13.86 -4.31 -12.55
CA ASN A 50 -14.63 -3.08 -12.49
C ASN A 50 -15.26 -2.93 -11.10
N VAL A 51 -14.89 -1.87 -10.39
CA VAL A 51 -15.37 -1.57 -9.03
C VAL A 51 -16.84 -1.18 -9.00
N ASP A 52 -17.37 -0.60 -10.08
CA ASP A 52 -18.78 -0.20 -10.16
C ASP A 52 -19.74 -1.42 -10.19
N GLU A 53 -19.22 -2.59 -10.60
CA GLU A 53 -19.98 -3.86 -10.62
C GLU A 53 -20.04 -4.54 -9.22
N LEU A 54 -19.38 -3.95 -8.21
CA LEU A 54 -19.32 -4.47 -6.84
C LEU A 54 -20.46 -3.97 -5.94
N ASP A 55 -21.61 -3.65 -6.52
CA ASP A 55 -22.77 -3.07 -5.83
C ASP A 55 -23.79 -4.13 -5.34
N THR A 56 -23.29 -5.30 -4.90
CA THR A 56 -24.14 -6.42 -4.46
C THR A 56 -24.71 -6.27 -3.05
N LEU A 57 -24.17 -5.35 -2.25
CA LEU A 57 -24.68 -5.05 -0.91
C LEU A 57 -25.57 -3.80 -0.98
N LYS A 58 -26.88 -3.99 -1.05
CA LYS A 58 -27.88 -2.92 -0.94
C LYS A 58 -28.74 -3.16 0.29
N GLY A 59 -28.70 -2.23 1.23
CA GLY A 59 -29.56 -2.15 2.41
C GLY A 59 -30.61 -1.08 2.23
#